data_AF-A0A2V8A5V1-F1
#
_entry.id   AF-A0A2V8A5V1-F1
#
_cell.length_a   1.000
_cell.length_b   1.000
_cell.length_c   1.000
_cell.angle_alpha   90.00
_cell.angle_beta   90.00
_cell.angle_gamma   90.00
#
_symmetry.space_group_name_H-M   'P 1'
#
loop_
_entity.id
_entity.type
_entity.pdbx_description
1 polymer ?
#
loop_
_entity_poly.entity_id
_entity_poly.type
_entity_poly.pdbx_seq_one_letter_code
_entity_poly.pdbx_strand_id
1 'polypeptide(L)'
;MGAAYDLFGSGKTALKVSLGRYAARNTGIGVDIPVQNQAVSTTRPWNDTTYPVGDPRRGNYVPDCDLMNPSPNGECGQWSDLSFGQVSGGNTRRAADALSGFNRQNYNWQGSVSVQHQLRRNIGLTAAYFRTWYGGFLAVDNQSVTPADYDPFCITAPVDP
;
A
#
# COMPACT_ATOMS: atom_id res chain seq x y z
N MET A 1 -11.61 24.63 7.87
CA MET A 1 -11.98 25.98 8.34
C MET A 1 -12.01 26.92 7.15
N GLY A 2 -12.79 27.99 7.23
CA GLY A 2 -12.83 29.01 6.20
C GLY A 2 -13.32 30.34 6.75
N ALA A 3 -12.95 31.42 6.06
CA ALA A 3 -13.34 32.78 6.39
C ALA A 3 -13.59 33.58 5.12
N ALA A 4 -14.46 34.58 5.22
CA ALA A 4 -14.72 35.55 4.17
C ALA A 4 -14.72 36.95 4.78
N TYR A 5 -14.16 37.91 4.03
CA TYR A 5 -14.05 39.30 4.48
C TYR A 5 -14.31 40.25 3.31
N ASP A 6 -15.09 41.30 3.57
CA ASP A 6 -15.29 42.41 2.64
C ASP A 6 -14.14 43.41 2.79
N LEU A 7 -13.27 43.48 1.77
CA LEU A 7 -12.03 44.25 1.83
C LEU A 7 -12.25 45.76 1.99
N PHE A 8 -13.40 46.27 1.55
CA PHE A 8 -13.67 47.71 1.52
C PHE A 8 -14.97 48.11 2.22
N GLY A 9 -15.69 47.17 2.85
CA GLY A 9 -16.99 47.42 3.49
C GLY A 9 -18.10 47.84 2.53
N SER A 10 -17.88 47.69 1.21
CA SER A 10 -18.80 48.16 0.16
C SER A 10 -19.71 47.05 -0.40
N GLY A 11 -19.51 45.81 0.05
CA GLY A 11 -20.16 44.60 -0.46
C GLY A 11 -19.69 44.16 -1.84
N LYS A 12 -18.72 44.86 -2.44
CA LYS A 12 -18.30 44.65 -3.84
C LYS A 12 -17.01 43.85 -4.00
N THR A 13 -16.24 43.68 -2.94
CA THR A 13 -14.97 42.94 -2.99
C THR A 13 -14.83 42.01 -1.80
N ALA A 14 -14.88 40.70 -2.05
CA ALA A 14 -14.73 39.68 -1.02
C ALA A 14 -13.40 38.93 -1.16
N LEU A 15 -12.62 38.88 -0.08
CA LEU A 15 -11.55 37.91 0.10
C LEU A 15 -12.14 36.67 0.78
N LYS A 16 -11.89 35.49 0.21
CA LYS A 16 -12.35 34.21 0.75
C LYS A 16 -11.16 33.27 0.89
N VAL A 17 -11.03 32.67 2.07
CA VAL A 17 -9.96 31.73 2.39
C VAL A 17 -10.53 30.45 2.97
N SER A 18 -9.95 29.32 2.60
CA SER A 18 -10.29 28.03 3.22
C SER A 18 -9.04 27.16 3.40
N LEU A 19 -9.03 26.39 4.48
CA LEU A 19 -7.99 25.41 4.76
C LEU A 19 -8.60 24.19 5.44
N GLY A 20 -8.39 23.03 4.85
CA GLY A 20 -8.86 21.75 5.37
C GLY A 20 -7.74 20.71 5.37
N ARG A 21 -7.72 19.87 6.41
CA ARG A 21 -6.91 18.64 6.44
C ARG A 21 -7.85 17.45 6.27
N TYR A 22 -7.54 16.61 5.29
CA TYR A 22 -8.31 15.44 4.97
C TYR A 22 -7.44 14.21 5.14
N ALA A 23 -7.96 13.22 5.84
CA ALA A 23 -7.35 11.90 5.87
C ALA A 23 -7.51 11.26 4.48
N ALA A 24 -6.43 10.73 3.93
CA ALA A 24 -6.56 9.90 2.75
C ALA A 24 -7.34 8.65 3.13
N ARG A 25 -8.33 8.27 2.31
CA ARG A 25 -8.89 6.92 2.36
C ARG A 25 -7.81 5.98 1.86
N ASN A 26 -7.02 5.45 2.78
CA ASN A 26 -6.00 4.46 2.46
C ASN A 26 -6.71 3.11 2.29
N THR A 27 -7.12 2.78 1.07
CA THR A 27 -7.55 1.41 0.70
C THR A 27 -6.33 0.50 0.50
N GLY A 28 -5.26 0.74 1.26
CA GLY A 28 -3.96 0.13 1.06
C GLY A 28 -4.08 -1.37 0.94
N ILE A 29 -3.30 -1.92 0.01
CA ILE A 29 -3.02 -3.35 -0.12
C ILE A 29 -2.89 -3.93 1.29
N GLY A 30 -3.64 -4.99 1.56
CA GLY A 30 -3.80 -5.58 2.87
C GLY A 30 -2.55 -6.27 3.40
N VAL A 31 -1.47 -5.52 3.62
CA VAL A 31 -0.19 -5.99 4.13
C VAL A 31 -0.31 -6.67 5.51
N ASP A 32 -1.37 -6.35 6.26
CA ASP A 32 -1.70 -7.02 7.52
C ASP A 32 -2.86 -8.03 7.40
N ILE A 33 -3.28 -8.40 6.17
CA ILE A 33 -4.31 -9.42 5.98
C ILE A 33 -3.65 -10.80 6.09
N PRO A 34 -4.09 -11.66 7.03
CA PRO A 34 -3.48 -12.97 7.25
C PRO A 34 -3.40 -13.85 6.00
N VAL A 35 -4.33 -13.71 5.05
CA VAL A 35 -4.35 -14.47 3.80
C VAL A 35 -3.27 -14.04 2.80
N GLN A 36 -2.90 -12.74 2.78
CA GLN A 36 -1.79 -12.27 1.95
C GLN A 36 -0.44 -12.73 2.52
N ASN A 37 -0.45 -13.13 3.80
CA ASN A 37 0.75 -13.55 4.52
C ASN A 37 0.95 -15.06 4.55
N GLN A 38 0.18 -15.82 3.77
CA GLN A 38 0.27 -17.27 3.69
C GLN A 38 0.67 -17.72 2.28
N ALA A 39 1.45 -18.79 2.19
CA ALA A 39 1.61 -19.49 0.92
C ALA A 39 0.27 -20.15 0.55
N VAL A 40 -0.46 -19.52 -0.37
CA VAL A 40 -1.82 -19.91 -0.78
C VAL A 40 -1.86 -21.02 -1.83
N SER A 41 -0.71 -21.36 -2.40
CA SER A 41 -0.57 -22.47 -3.32
C SER A 41 0.81 -23.11 -3.20
N THR A 42 0.87 -24.38 -3.55
CA THR A 42 2.10 -25.14 -3.70
C THR A 42 1.92 -26.11 -4.84
N THR A 43 3.02 -26.57 -5.43
CA THR A 43 3.00 -27.60 -6.46
C THR A 43 3.64 -28.86 -5.91
N ARG A 44 3.18 -30.02 -6.37
CA ARG A 44 3.80 -31.32 -6.03
C ARG A 44 3.91 -32.16 -7.30
N PRO A 45 5.03 -32.85 -7.53
CA PRO A 45 5.09 -33.90 -8.51
C PRO A 45 4.41 -35.17 -7.96
N TRP A 46 3.88 -35.99 -8.85
CA TRP A 46 3.39 -37.33 -8.51
C TRP A 46 3.69 -38.28 -9.67
N ASN A 47 3.78 -39.57 -9.37
CA ASN A 47 4.11 -40.61 -10.33
C ASN A 47 3.14 -41.79 -10.22
N ASP A 48 2.22 -41.87 -11.18
CA ASP A 48 1.19 -42.92 -11.37
C ASP A 48 1.77 -44.31 -11.74
N THR A 49 3.09 -44.46 -11.65
CA THR A 49 3.80 -45.72 -11.90
C THR A 49 4.56 -46.21 -10.68
N THR A 50 4.28 -45.67 -9.50
CA THR A 50 4.96 -46.02 -8.25
C THR A 50 4.58 -47.42 -7.77
N TYR A 51 3.31 -47.82 -7.93
CA TYR A 51 2.87 -49.16 -7.55
C TYR A 51 3.24 -50.24 -8.59
N PRO A 52 3.39 -51.51 -8.17
CA PRO A 52 3.70 -52.62 -9.06
C PRO A 52 2.66 -52.80 -10.18
N VAL A 53 3.09 -53.40 -11.29
CA VAL A 53 2.19 -53.78 -12.39
C VAL A 53 1.16 -54.77 -11.85
N GLY A 54 -0.13 -54.48 -12.07
CA GLY A 54 -1.26 -55.26 -11.58
C GLY A 54 -1.93 -54.70 -10.31
N ASP A 55 -1.33 -53.68 -9.67
CA ASP A 55 -2.01 -52.92 -8.62
C ASP A 55 -3.08 -52.00 -9.26
N PRO A 56 -4.33 -52.00 -8.78
CA PRO A 56 -5.39 -51.12 -9.31
C PRO A 56 -5.10 -49.63 -9.17
N ARG A 57 -4.12 -49.24 -8.35
CA ARG A 57 -3.67 -47.86 -8.16
C ARG A 57 -2.73 -47.37 -9.26
N ARG A 58 -2.14 -48.28 -10.03
CA ARG A 58 -1.19 -47.92 -11.09
C ARG A 58 -1.92 -47.52 -12.37
N GLY A 59 -1.62 -46.35 -12.91
CA GLY A 59 -2.14 -45.89 -14.21
C GLY A 59 -3.61 -45.48 -14.14
N ASN A 60 -4.12 -45.16 -12.96
CA ASN A 60 -5.52 -44.83 -12.73
C ASN A 60 -5.79 -43.32 -12.85
N TYR A 61 -4.77 -42.50 -13.07
CA TYR A 61 -4.82 -41.04 -13.14
C TYR A 61 -5.35 -40.36 -11.87
N VAL A 62 -5.21 -41.01 -10.71
CA VAL A 62 -5.61 -40.51 -9.39
C VAL A 62 -4.42 -40.61 -8.45
N PRO A 63 -3.94 -39.51 -7.86
CA PRO A 63 -2.83 -39.56 -6.92
C PRO A 63 -3.15 -40.40 -5.67
N ASP A 64 -2.55 -41.59 -5.57
CA ASP A 64 -2.76 -42.53 -4.46
C ASP A 64 -1.78 -42.25 -3.31
N CYS A 65 -2.01 -41.13 -2.61
CA CYS A 65 -1.17 -40.62 -1.53
C CYS A 65 -1.97 -39.69 -0.58
N ASP A 66 -1.45 -39.43 0.62
CA ASP A 66 -1.98 -38.38 1.49
C ASP A 66 -1.55 -37.01 0.95
N LEU A 67 -2.53 -36.23 0.50
CA LEU A 67 -2.29 -34.91 -0.09
C LEU A 67 -1.85 -33.86 0.94
N MET A 68 -2.15 -34.05 2.23
CA MET A 68 -1.82 -33.13 3.32
C MET A 68 -0.41 -33.37 3.91
N ASN A 69 0.25 -34.47 3.55
CA ASN A 69 1.64 -34.70 3.94
C ASN A 69 2.58 -33.86 3.05
N PRO A 70 3.41 -32.97 3.63
CA PRO A 70 4.35 -32.16 2.86
C PRO A 70 5.57 -32.95 2.38
N SER A 71 5.86 -34.08 3.00
CA SER A 71 6.96 -34.99 2.63
C SER A 71 6.52 -36.00 1.57
N PRO A 72 7.46 -36.60 0.81
CA PRO A 72 7.14 -37.65 -0.15
C PRO A 72 6.38 -38.82 0.49
N ASN A 73 5.31 -39.27 -0.15
CA ASN A 73 4.46 -40.34 0.35
C ASN A 73 3.66 -41.03 -0.76
N GLY A 74 3.66 -42.36 -0.79
CA GLY A 74 3.02 -43.12 -1.86
C GLY A 74 3.54 -42.68 -3.22
N GLU A 75 2.63 -42.30 -4.12
CA GLU A 75 2.97 -41.82 -5.47
C GLU A 75 3.48 -40.38 -5.53
N CYS A 76 3.42 -39.66 -4.42
CA CYS A 76 3.58 -38.23 -4.42
C CYS A 76 4.94 -37.79 -3.89
N GLY A 77 5.55 -36.83 -4.57
CA GLY A 77 6.77 -36.18 -4.13
C GLY A 77 6.52 -35.06 -3.12
N GLN A 78 7.61 -34.47 -2.65
CA GLN A 78 7.58 -33.35 -1.71
C GLN A 78 6.88 -32.13 -2.33
N TRP A 79 6.22 -31.34 -1.49
CA TRP A 79 5.74 -30.01 -1.90
C TRP A 79 6.92 -29.11 -2.32
N SER A 80 6.71 -28.29 -3.35
CA SER A 80 7.69 -27.30 -3.82
C SER A 80 7.91 -26.19 -2.78
N ASP A 81 6.87 -25.87 -2.02
CA ASP A 81 6.90 -24.95 -0.89
C ASP A 81 6.36 -25.66 0.36
N LEU A 82 7.25 -25.87 1.34
CA LEU A 82 6.94 -26.50 2.62
C LEU A 82 6.20 -25.55 3.59
N SER A 83 6.13 -24.25 3.26
CA SER A 83 5.38 -23.25 4.02
C SER A 83 3.91 -23.12 3.58
N PHE A 84 3.44 -23.96 2.65
CA PHE A 84 2.03 -23.97 2.22
C PHE A 84 1.06 -24.09 3.39
N GLY A 85 0.07 -23.19 3.45
CA GLY A 85 -0.88 -23.09 4.56
C GLY A 85 -0.28 -22.55 5.87
N GLN A 86 1.01 -22.21 5.88
CA GLN A 86 1.70 -21.53 6.98
C GLN A 86 1.90 -20.05 6.64
N VAL A 87 2.17 -19.26 7.68
CA VAL A 87 2.55 -17.86 7.50
C VAL A 87 3.95 -17.82 6.89
N SER A 88 4.09 -17.24 5.70
CA SER A 88 5.40 -17.07 5.06
C SER A 88 6.20 -16.00 5.81
N GLY A 89 7.45 -16.35 6.19
CA GLY A 89 8.37 -15.45 6.86
C GLY A 89 8.92 -14.39 5.90
N GLY A 90 9.03 -13.13 6.35
CA GLY A 90 9.48 -12.01 5.52
C GLY A 90 8.37 -11.07 5.05
N ASN A 91 7.17 -11.14 5.64
CA ASN A 91 6.08 -10.27 5.23
C ASN A 91 6.29 -8.79 5.58
N THR A 92 5.87 -7.94 4.64
CA THR A 92 5.74 -6.50 4.89
C THR A 92 4.62 -6.32 5.89
N ARG A 93 4.95 -5.88 7.11
CA ARG A 93 3.97 -5.53 8.14
C ARG A 93 3.98 -4.03 8.38
N ARG A 94 2.86 -3.48 8.85
CA ARG A 94 2.88 -2.10 9.35
C ARG A 94 3.76 -2.00 10.59
N ALA A 95 4.60 -0.95 10.64
CA ALA A 95 5.32 -0.59 11.84
C ALA A 95 4.34 -0.16 12.96
N ALA A 96 4.71 -0.37 14.22
CA ALA A 96 3.81 -0.13 15.35
C ALA A 96 3.36 1.34 15.47
N ASP A 97 4.23 2.27 15.10
CA ASP A 97 3.97 3.71 15.08
C ASP A 97 3.09 4.15 13.90
N ALA A 98 2.99 3.34 12.84
CA ALA A 98 2.07 3.57 11.73
C ALA A 98 0.63 3.13 12.05
N LEU A 99 0.42 2.32 13.08
CA LEU A 99 -0.89 1.78 13.49
C LEU A 99 -1.61 2.65 14.52
N SER A 100 -0.92 3.61 15.12
CA SER A 100 -1.45 4.39 16.25
C SER A 100 -1.13 5.88 16.14
N GLY A 101 -1.78 6.66 16.99
CA GLY A 101 -1.54 8.10 17.11
C GLY A 101 -2.60 8.97 16.43
N PHE A 102 -2.78 10.15 17.01
CA PHE A 102 -3.73 11.13 16.50
C PHE A 102 -3.15 11.86 15.29
N ASN A 103 -3.92 11.94 14.20
CA ASN A 103 -3.54 12.66 12.99
C ASN A 103 -2.18 12.27 12.36
N ARG A 104 -1.74 11.02 12.54
CA ARG A 104 -0.51 10.49 11.90
C ARG A 104 -0.74 9.72 10.61
N GLN A 105 -1.98 9.29 10.34
CA GLN A 105 -2.36 8.65 9.08
C GLN A 105 -2.05 9.54 7.87
N ASN A 106 -1.82 8.94 6.71
CA ASN A 106 -1.67 9.65 5.44
C ASN A 106 -2.78 10.69 5.23
N TYR A 107 -2.39 11.89 4.83
CA TYR A 107 -3.29 13.03 4.76
C TYR A 107 -2.91 13.98 3.64
N ASN A 108 -3.88 14.80 3.26
CA ASN A 108 -3.65 15.94 2.40
C ASN A 108 -4.27 17.20 3.03
N TRP A 109 -3.54 18.30 2.94
CA TRP A 109 -4.06 19.63 3.18
C TRP A 109 -4.52 20.23 1.87
N GLN A 110 -5.67 20.87 1.88
CA GLN A 110 -6.18 21.66 0.76
C GLN A 110 -6.42 23.08 1.26
N GLY A 111 -5.71 24.02 0.65
CA GLY A 111 -5.86 25.45 0.90
C GLY A 111 -6.38 26.17 -0.33
N SER A 112 -7.22 27.19 -0.12
CA SER A 112 -7.65 28.09 -1.18
C SER A 112 -7.72 29.54 -0.71
N VAL A 113 -7.39 30.44 -1.62
CA VAL A 113 -7.56 31.89 -1.50
C VAL A 113 -8.25 32.36 -2.77
N SER A 114 -9.30 33.15 -2.64
CA SER A 114 -9.93 33.80 -3.78
C SER A 114 -10.34 35.23 -3.48
N VAL A 115 -10.23 36.09 -4.48
CA VAL A 115 -10.73 37.46 -4.45
C VAL A 115 -11.83 37.56 -5.51
N GLN A 116 -13.01 37.99 -5.08
CA GLN A 116 -14.14 38.24 -5.95
C GLN A 116 -14.43 39.74 -5.94
N HIS A 117 -14.49 40.36 -7.12
CA HIS A 117 -14.77 41.79 -7.27
C HIS A 117 -15.91 42.04 -8.27
N GLN A 118 -16.85 42.90 -7.91
CA GLN A 118 -17.87 43.38 -8.84
C GLN A 118 -17.30 44.50 -9.72
N LEU A 119 -17.18 44.26 -11.03
CA LEU A 119 -16.71 45.26 -11.99
C LEU A 119 -17.80 46.26 -12.38
N ARG A 120 -19.03 45.76 -12.62
CA ARG A 120 -20.22 46.58 -12.89
C ARG A 120 -21.48 45.82 -12.51
N ARG A 121 -22.66 46.43 -12.68
CA ARG A 121 -23.93 45.74 -12.46
C ARG A 121 -23.98 44.47 -13.32
N ASN A 122 -24.23 43.33 -12.67
CA ASN A 122 -24.29 42.00 -13.27
C ASN A 122 -22.96 41.47 -13.87
N ILE A 123 -21.81 42.10 -13.61
CA ILE A 123 -20.50 41.57 -14.02
C ILE A 123 -19.54 41.57 -12.83
N GLY A 124 -18.96 40.41 -12.55
CA GLY A 124 -17.91 40.24 -11.56
C GLY A 124 -16.74 39.45 -12.10
N LEU A 125 -15.58 39.64 -11.48
CA LEU A 125 -14.35 38.89 -11.72
C LEU A 125 -14.00 38.12 -10.46
N THR A 126 -13.50 36.89 -10.62
CA THR A 126 -12.94 36.11 -9.52
C THR A 126 -11.56 35.61 -9.92
N ALA A 127 -10.58 35.86 -9.07
CA ALA A 127 -9.26 35.24 -9.15
C ALA A 127 -9.08 34.33 -7.94
N ALA A 128 -8.59 33.11 -8.17
CA ALA A 128 -8.44 32.12 -7.11
C ALA A 128 -7.14 31.31 -7.28
N TYR A 129 -6.53 30.99 -6.15
CA TYR A 129 -5.38 30.09 -6.05
C TYR A 129 -5.72 28.93 -5.12
N PHE A 130 -5.37 27.72 -5.56
CA PHE A 130 -5.60 26.49 -4.81
C PHE A 130 -4.27 25.76 -4.67
N ARG A 131 -3.99 25.24 -3.48
CA ARG A 131 -2.81 24.42 -3.23
C ARG A 131 -3.17 23.20 -2.40
N THR A 132 -2.73 22.05 -2.88
CA THR A 132 -2.80 20.78 -2.16
C THR A 132 -1.40 20.33 -1.83
N TRP A 133 -1.18 19.89 -0.59
CA TRP A 133 0.08 19.22 -0.19
C TRP A 133 -0.22 18.01 0.67
N TYR A 134 0.64 17.01 0.57
CA TYR A 134 0.44 15.69 1.14
C TYR A 134 1.46 15.40 2.24
N GLY A 135 1.11 14.56 3.18
CA GLY A 135 1.99 14.14 4.27
C GLY A 135 1.56 12.82 4.91
N GLY A 136 2.39 12.30 5.81
CA GLY A 136 2.15 11.00 6.44
C GLY A 136 2.29 9.83 5.45
N PHE A 137 3.28 9.90 4.56
CA PHE A 137 3.62 8.80 3.66
C PHE A 137 4.23 7.64 4.44
N LEU A 138 3.92 6.42 4.01
CA LEU A 138 4.54 5.22 4.54
C LEU A 138 5.70 4.83 3.65
N ALA A 139 6.84 4.53 4.26
CA ALA A 139 7.99 3.93 3.60
C ALA A 139 8.06 2.45 3.97
N VAL A 140 8.61 1.65 3.06
CA VAL A 140 8.93 0.25 3.33
C VAL A 140 10.41 0.19 3.69
N ASP A 141 10.72 -0.47 4.80
CA ASP A 141 12.07 -0.64 5.31
C ASP A 141 12.39 -2.14 5.45
N ASN A 142 13.51 -2.57 4.90
CA ASN A 142 13.98 -3.93 5.02
C ASN A 142 14.79 -4.08 6.31
N GLN A 143 14.15 -4.62 7.36
CA GLN A 143 14.76 -4.83 8.67
C GLN A 143 15.89 -5.88 8.68
N SER A 144 16.14 -6.56 7.56
CA SER A 144 17.18 -7.59 7.44
C SER A 144 18.54 -7.02 7.06
N VAL A 145 18.60 -5.74 6.70
CA VAL A 145 19.81 -5.04 6.27
C VAL A 145 19.97 -3.77 7.09
N THR A 146 21.22 -3.38 7.26
CA THR A 146 21.65 -2.19 8.01
C THR A 146 22.38 -1.24 7.06
N PRO A 147 22.54 0.05 7.44
CA PRO A 147 23.35 0.97 6.66
C PRO A 147 24.79 0.50 6.41
N ALA A 148 25.32 -0.40 7.25
CA ALA A 148 26.67 -0.96 7.08
C ALA A 148 26.76 -1.99 5.95
N ASP A 149 25.62 -2.51 5.48
CA ASP A 149 25.57 -3.47 4.36
C ASP A 149 25.59 -2.76 2.99
N TYR A 150 25.67 -1.43 2.97
CA TYR A 150 25.68 -0.61 1.76
C TYR A 150 26.99 0.14 1.58
N ASP A 151 27.50 0.16 0.34
CA ASP A 151 28.63 1.02 -0.02
C ASP A 151 28.20 2.49 -0.13
N PRO A 152 28.92 3.43 0.51
CA PRO A 152 28.61 4.85 0.39
C PRO A 152 28.95 5.35 -1.01
N PHE A 153 28.09 6.20 -1.58
CA PHE A 153 28.39 6.97 -2.79
C PHE A 153 28.08 8.45 -2.55
N CYS A 154 28.88 9.34 -3.16
CA CYS A 154 28.66 10.78 -3.11
C CYS A 154 28.02 11.26 -4.41
N ILE A 155 27.05 12.17 -4.28
CA ILE A 155 26.43 12.88 -5.41
C ILE A 155 26.82 14.35 -5.27
N THR A 156 27.41 14.91 -6.34
CA THR A 156 27.70 16.35 -6.38
C THR A 156 26.39 17.12 -6.52
N ALA A 157 25.96 17.79 -5.45
CA ALA A 157 24.77 18.62 -5.51
C ALA A 157 24.98 19.78 -6.51
N PRO A 158 23.95 20.17 -7.28
CA PRO A 158 24.02 21.36 -8.12
C PRO A 158 24.31 22.59 -7.26
N VAL A 159 25.18 23.48 -7.74
CA VAL A 159 25.40 24.78 -7.12
C VAL A 159 24.17 25.64 -7.43
N ASP A 160 23.50 26.15 -6.40
CA ASP A 160 22.35 27.05 -6.55
C ASP A 160 22.83 28.37 -7.21
N PRO A 161 22.22 28.83 -8.32
CA PRO A 161 22.56 30.10 -8.97
C PRO A 161 22.11 31.34 -8.20
#